data_AF-A0A2V9LFH7-F1
#
_entry.id   AF-A0A2V9LFH7-F1
#
_cell.length_a   1.000
_cell.length_b   1.000
_cell.length_c   1.000
_cell.angle_alpha   90.00
_cell.angle_beta   90.00
_cell.angle_gamma   90.00
#
_symmetry.space_group_name_H-M   'P 1'
#
loop_
_entity.id
_entity.type
_entity.pdbx_description
1 polymer ?
#
loop_
_entity_poly.entity_id
_entity_poly.type
_entity_poly.pdbx_seq_one_letter_code
_entity_poly.pdbx_strand_id
1 'polypeptide(L)'
;MLAVGGVTDKKTGYSSTLNFTDPDNSMSSELAGAEFRFGDASPKDNLPTGTRFRAPLVLANVGASPANAVVTVDYTVGGKTNNVEIGDVSLSAGEVKQIDLADRLASLGVAGPVDAAGVQIDYDAPPGSVIGRLTSVDSTGRYSFDVPIKDPNGDMYRSSGSYPWRIDGSYASRLYLKNVTSRSLYGMVLLRFDGGQYTLPRVHFDPYQTMAMDLRALIGDRRSKKDLDGHSLPSNLTSGKVLWFEEEGYSLIGRLEIYDASRGMASTFSCYYPCTCNPDWNSPNGDTYNFASSYTIPLGGATTIGTDQTRYDCNNSNLGTFNVTSSSTYSSGNSSIVSVSGSQLTGNAIGSTSITATTSTEYPNPPNCPVAAQANPGSNATVAAYAQITSTAVNPTTINHSTLPTQATVTVQIYHQDTTSLASATVSLQVGTGSSSPSGINVTYDPATQEVDLAGLPPGNVSKTVTVSSPSAAGTVTIQASLASPQSDPAGELTIKDPSPVTAGQATLTTTTN
;
A
#
# COMPACT_ATOMS: atom_id res chain seq x y z
N MET A 1 29.58 17.02 12.61
CA MET A 1 30.51 16.49 11.58
C MET A 1 31.82 17.25 11.67
N LEU A 2 32.91 16.58 12.08
CA LEU A 2 34.21 17.22 12.30
C LEU A 2 35.02 17.42 11.00
N ALA A 3 34.97 16.44 10.08
CA ALA A 3 35.56 16.50 8.74
C ALA A 3 34.95 15.42 7.83
N VAL A 4 35.13 15.54 6.50
CA VAL A 4 34.92 14.46 5.52
C VAL A 4 36.13 14.43 4.59
N GLY A 5 36.67 13.23 4.35
CA GLY A 5 37.76 13.02 3.41
C GLY A 5 37.44 11.94 2.38
N GLY A 6 38.37 11.70 1.47
CA GLY A 6 38.32 10.58 0.54
C GLY A 6 39.68 9.94 0.42
N VAL A 7 39.70 8.60 0.34
CA VAL A 7 40.88 7.83 -0.04
C VAL A 7 40.65 7.32 -1.45
N THR A 8 41.67 7.46 -2.29
CA THR A 8 41.67 6.85 -3.63
C THR A 8 42.99 6.12 -3.84
N ASP A 9 42.93 4.92 -4.39
CA ASP A 9 44.10 4.21 -4.92
C ASP A 9 43.97 4.17 -6.44
N LYS A 10 44.84 4.92 -7.10
CA LYS A 10 44.86 5.03 -8.57
C LYS A 10 45.22 3.72 -9.28
N LYS A 11 45.90 2.78 -8.59
CA LYS A 11 46.33 1.51 -9.19
C LYS A 11 45.19 0.51 -9.27
N THR A 12 44.41 0.41 -8.20
CA THR A 12 43.28 -0.54 -8.10
C THR A 12 41.96 0.08 -8.53
N GLY A 13 41.87 1.41 -8.54
CA GLY A 13 40.62 2.14 -8.74
C GLY A 13 39.79 2.25 -7.46
N TYR A 14 40.29 1.76 -6.32
CA TYR A 14 39.62 1.86 -5.03
C TYR A 14 39.34 3.32 -4.70
N SER A 15 38.13 3.59 -4.23
CA SER A 15 37.76 4.86 -3.63
C SER A 15 36.84 4.65 -2.45
N SER A 16 37.02 5.43 -1.40
CA SER A 16 36.20 5.34 -0.19
C SER A 16 36.16 6.68 0.54
N THR A 17 35.06 6.95 1.22
CA THR A 17 34.82 8.15 2.01
C THR A 17 35.38 7.98 3.41
N LEU A 18 36.11 8.97 3.93
CA LEU A 18 36.51 9.02 5.33
C LEU A 18 35.51 9.89 6.08
N ASN A 19 34.60 9.23 6.80
CA ASN A 19 33.64 9.90 7.68
C ASN A 19 34.21 9.95 9.09
N PHE A 20 34.15 11.12 9.71
CA PHE A 20 34.52 11.32 11.10
C PHE A 20 33.24 11.40 11.93
N THR A 21 32.97 10.33 12.68
CA THR A 21 31.86 10.27 13.63
C THR A 21 32.19 11.13 14.83
N ASP A 22 31.22 11.94 15.25
CA ASP A 22 31.31 12.74 16.45
C ASP A 22 30.57 11.97 17.56
N PRO A 23 31.31 11.34 18.51
CA PRO A 23 30.72 10.46 19.51
C PRO A 23 29.77 11.20 20.46
N ASP A 24 29.93 12.53 20.61
CA ASP A 24 29.11 13.34 21.51
C ASP A 24 27.65 13.48 21.04
N ASN A 25 27.35 13.07 19.80
CA ASN A 25 25.99 13.09 19.26
C ASN A 25 25.34 11.69 19.20
N SER A 26 26.00 10.68 19.76
CA SER A 26 25.38 9.37 19.96
C SER A 26 24.40 9.43 21.13
N MET A 27 23.22 8.88 20.91
CA MET A 27 22.09 8.85 21.85
C MET A 27 21.82 7.45 22.39
N SER A 28 22.38 6.41 21.77
CA SER A 28 22.26 5.03 22.24
C SER A 28 23.58 4.27 22.21
N SER A 29 23.55 3.10 22.83
CA SER A 29 24.64 2.12 22.78
C SER A 29 24.43 1.07 21.68
N GLU A 30 23.87 1.52 20.56
CA GLU A 30 23.55 0.71 19.40
C GLU A 30 24.13 1.36 18.14
N LEU A 31 24.61 0.54 17.21
CA LEU A 31 24.96 0.98 15.87
C LEU A 31 24.33 0.03 14.84
N ALA A 32 23.99 0.56 13.68
CA ALA A 32 23.43 -0.21 12.58
C ALA A 32 23.95 0.26 11.22
N GLY A 33 24.06 -0.68 10.28
CA GLY A 33 24.40 -0.44 8.89
C GLY A 33 23.37 -1.08 7.96
N ALA A 34 22.82 -0.31 7.03
CA ALA A 34 21.93 -0.81 5.99
C ALA A 34 22.76 -1.33 4.81
N GLU A 35 22.61 -2.60 4.49
CA GLU A 35 23.27 -3.31 3.39
C GLU A 35 24.80 -3.32 3.39
N PHE A 36 25.37 -4.52 3.39
CA PHE A 36 26.72 -4.81 2.92
C PHE A 36 26.74 -6.06 2.04
N ARG A 37 27.66 -6.08 1.07
CA ARG A 37 27.96 -7.26 0.26
C ARG A 37 29.06 -8.07 0.91
N PHE A 38 28.92 -9.39 0.86
CA PHE A 38 29.92 -10.36 1.29
C PHE A 38 29.82 -11.61 0.43
N GLY A 39 30.91 -12.36 0.34
CA GLY A 39 30.92 -13.60 -0.45
C GLY A 39 30.69 -13.32 -1.93
N ASP A 40 30.02 -14.24 -2.62
CA ASP A 40 29.82 -14.10 -4.07
C ASP A 40 28.77 -13.02 -4.38
N ALA A 41 29.09 -12.16 -5.36
CA ALA A 41 28.19 -11.09 -5.77
C ALA A 41 26.87 -11.65 -6.31
N SER A 42 25.76 -11.00 -5.96
CA SER A 42 24.46 -11.36 -6.51
C SER A 42 24.44 -11.08 -8.02
N PRO A 43 23.90 -11.99 -8.85
CA PRO A 43 23.70 -11.71 -10.28
C PRO A 43 22.86 -10.45 -10.54
N LYS A 44 21.99 -10.08 -9.59
CA LYS A 44 21.17 -8.86 -9.63
C LYS A 44 22.00 -7.57 -9.54
N ASP A 45 23.25 -7.66 -9.09
CA ASP A 45 24.14 -6.50 -8.96
C ASP A 45 24.75 -6.08 -10.30
N ASN A 46 24.56 -6.84 -11.39
CA ASN A 46 25.17 -6.56 -12.70
C ASN A 46 26.70 -6.37 -12.62
N LEU A 47 27.34 -7.00 -11.64
CA LEU A 47 28.79 -7.04 -11.50
C LEU A 47 29.36 -8.20 -12.33
N PRO A 48 30.65 -8.16 -12.73
CA PRO A 48 31.26 -9.24 -13.47
C PRO A 48 31.11 -10.59 -12.76
N THR A 49 30.85 -11.66 -13.52
CA THR A 49 30.79 -13.02 -12.97
C THR A 49 32.08 -13.37 -12.23
N GLY A 50 31.95 -13.96 -11.05
CA GLY A 50 33.09 -14.28 -10.18
C GLY A 50 33.55 -13.14 -9.27
N THR A 51 32.88 -11.97 -9.30
CA THR A 51 33.10 -10.92 -8.29
C THR A 51 32.77 -11.47 -6.90
N ARG A 52 33.71 -11.34 -5.97
CA ARG A 52 33.57 -11.78 -4.58
C ARG A 52 33.97 -10.66 -3.62
N PHE A 53 33.14 -10.41 -2.62
CA PHE A 53 33.32 -9.35 -1.64
C PHE A 53 33.87 -9.86 -0.31
N ARG A 54 34.82 -9.10 0.23
CA ARG A 54 35.15 -9.06 1.65
C ARG A 54 34.36 -7.94 2.33
N ALA A 55 34.18 -8.07 3.63
CA ALA A 55 33.40 -7.10 4.42
C ALA A 55 34.12 -6.77 5.75
N PRO A 56 35.27 -6.07 5.70
CA PRO A 56 35.94 -5.60 6.90
C PRO A 56 35.05 -4.61 7.68
N LEU A 57 34.66 -5.01 8.89
CA LEU A 57 34.12 -4.17 9.95
C LEU A 57 35.27 -3.74 10.87
N VAL A 58 35.46 -2.45 11.03
CA VAL A 58 36.39 -1.87 12.00
C VAL A 58 35.57 -1.26 13.14
N LEU A 59 35.82 -1.69 14.36
CA LEU A 59 35.24 -1.12 15.58
C LEU A 59 36.34 -0.47 16.41
N ALA A 60 36.07 0.71 16.95
CA ALA A 60 36.97 1.42 17.83
C ALA A 60 36.24 1.84 19.11
N ASN A 61 36.84 1.57 20.27
CA ASN A 61 36.37 2.11 21.54
C ASN A 61 37.09 3.43 21.81
N VAL A 62 36.38 4.54 21.63
CA VAL A 62 36.87 5.90 21.88
C VAL A 62 36.57 6.37 23.31
N GLY A 63 35.89 5.53 24.11
CA GLY A 63 35.61 5.76 25.52
C GLY A 63 36.80 5.51 26.44
N ALA A 64 36.63 5.89 27.71
CA ALA A 64 37.67 5.75 28.75
C ALA A 64 37.66 4.37 29.45
N SER A 65 36.63 3.55 29.24
CA SER A 65 36.44 2.24 29.86
C SER A 65 36.38 1.14 28.79
N PRO A 66 36.75 -0.10 29.12
CA PRO A 66 36.51 -1.24 28.23
C PRO A 66 35.03 -1.35 27.82
N ALA A 67 34.79 -1.85 26.62
CA ALA A 67 33.46 -2.12 26.07
C ALA A 67 33.45 -3.53 25.46
N ASN A 68 32.31 -4.21 25.52
CA ASN A 68 32.02 -5.40 24.75
C ASN A 68 30.93 -5.08 23.73
N ALA A 69 31.19 -5.37 22.46
CA ALA A 69 30.23 -5.19 21.38
C ALA A 69 29.77 -6.55 20.84
N VAL A 70 28.45 -6.75 20.74
CA VAL A 70 27.81 -7.90 20.12
C VAL A 70 27.48 -7.55 18.68
N VAL A 71 28.02 -8.29 17.72
CA VAL A 71 27.78 -8.04 16.29
C VAL A 71 26.78 -9.06 15.76
N THR A 72 25.65 -8.58 15.25
CA THR A 72 24.60 -9.37 14.60
C THR A 72 24.48 -8.98 13.14
N VAL A 73 24.35 -9.98 12.26
CA VAL A 73 24.07 -9.76 10.83
C VAL A 73 22.66 -10.27 10.53
N ASP A 74 21.83 -9.37 10.02
CA ASP A 74 20.50 -9.70 9.51
C ASP A 74 20.60 -9.83 7.99
N TYR A 75 20.20 -10.95 7.42
CA TYR A 75 20.30 -11.19 5.99
C TYR A 75 19.03 -11.83 5.42
N THR A 76 18.72 -11.49 4.19
CA THR A 76 17.51 -11.94 3.50
C THR A 76 17.86 -12.92 2.39
N VAL A 77 17.17 -14.05 2.33
CA VAL A 77 17.26 -15.02 1.22
C VAL A 77 15.87 -15.45 0.82
N GLY A 78 15.51 -15.27 -0.45
CA GLY A 78 14.19 -15.64 -0.96
C GLY A 78 13.06 -14.86 -0.28
N GLY A 79 13.33 -13.61 0.10
CA GLY A 79 12.38 -12.76 0.82
C GLY A 79 12.21 -13.06 2.32
N LYS A 80 12.89 -14.08 2.86
CA LYS A 80 12.85 -14.39 4.30
C LYS A 80 14.06 -13.79 5.02
N THR A 81 13.81 -13.03 6.08
CA THR A 81 14.85 -12.50 6.98
C THR A 81 15.37 -13.60 7.92
N ASN A 82 16.68 -13.66 8.07
CA ASN A 82 17.41 -14.51 9.00
C ASN A 82 18.39 -13.62 9.76
N ASN A 83 18.83 -14.06 10.93
CA ASN A 83 19.87 -13.40 11.68
C ASN A 83 20.97 -14.39 12.08
N VAL A 84 22.17 -13.87 12.29
CA VAL A 84 23.29 -14.65 12.81
C VAL A 84 24.16 -13.73 13.67
N GLU A 85 24.43 -14.18 14.88
CA GLU A 85 25.39 -13.53 15.77
C GLU A 85 26.81 -13.91 15.31
N ILE A 86 27.64 -12.90 15.03
CA ILE A 86 29.04 -13.07 14.63
C ILE A 86 29.92 -13.33 15.87
N GLY A 87 29.47 -12.85 17.03
CA GLY A 87 30.07 -13.03 18.34
C GLY A 87 30.49 -11.73 19.01
N ASP A 88 31.03 -11.89 20.22
CA ASP A 88 31.51 -10.80 21.08
C ASP A 88 32.83 -10.20 20.60
N VAL A 89 32.92 -8.88 20.72
CA VAL A 89 34.11 -8.07 20.41
C VAL A 89 34.45 -7.23 21.63
N SER A 90 35.31 -7.78 22.49
CA SER A 90 35.87 -7.02 23.60
C SER A 90 36.86 -5.95 23.08
N LEU A 91 36.71 -4.71 23.51
CA LEU A 91 37.52 -3.55 23.15
C LEU A 91 37.99 -2.85 24.42
N SER A 92 39.30 -2.83 24.65
CA SER A 92 39.90 -1.96 25.67
C SER A 92 39.72 -0.48 25.31
N ALA A 93 39.86 0.41 26.30
CA ALA A 93 39.80 1.85 26.06
C ALA A 93 40.85 2.27 25.00
N GLY A 94 40.42 2.98 23.96
CA GLY A 94 41.26 3.39 22.84
C GLY A 94 41.59 2.28 21.83
N GLU A 95 41.10 1.06 22.03
CA GLU A 95 41.42 -0.08 21.15
C GLU A 95 40.63 -0.02 19.83
N VAL A 96 41.26 -0.47 18.76
CA VAL A 96 40.65 -0.67 17.44
C VAL A 96 40.79 -2.14 17.05
N LYS A 97 39.68 -2.78 16.67
CA LYS A 97 39.66 -4.14 16.12
C LYS A 97 39.02 -4.18 14.75
N GLN A 98 39.56 -5.05 13.90
CA GLN A 98 38.99 -5.36 12.59
C GLN A 98 38.48 -6.80 12.57
N ILE A 99 37.30 -7.00 12.00
CA ILE A 99 36.65 -8.29 11.80
C ILE A 99 36.25 -8.37 10.34
N ASP A 100 36.62 -9.45 9.64
CA ASP A 100 36.07 -9.68 8.30
C ASP A 100 34.74 -10.44 8.42
N LEU A 101 33.63 -9.72 8.20
CA LEU A 101 32.30 -10.30 8.32
C LEU A 101 32.07 -11.41 7.29
N ALA A 102 32.69 -11.32 6.10
CA ALA A 102 32.53 -12.35 5.07
C ALA A 102 33.09 -13.70 5.52
N ASP A 103 34.29 -13.68 6.12
CA ASP A 103 34.93 -14.90 6.63
C ASP A 103 34.17 -15.48 7.83
N ARG A 104 33.68 -14.62 8.73
CA ARG A 104 32.88 -15.05 9.88
C ARG A 104 31.56 -15.67 9.45
N LEU A 105 30.83 -15.02 8.55
CA LEU A 105 29.58 -15.54 7.99
C LEU A 105 29.81 -16.88 7.28
N ALA A 106 30.86 -17.00 6.48
CA ALA A 106 31.20 -18.26 5.81
C ALA A 106 31.49 -19.39 6.82
N SER A 107 32.18 -19.09 7.94
CA SER A 107 32.43 -20.07 9.00
C SER A 107 31.17 -20.52 9.73
N LEU A 108 30.09 -19.74 9.66
CA LEU A 108 28.76 -20.03 10.20
C LEU A 108 27.81 -20.62 9.14
N GLY A 109 28.34 -20.94 7.95
CA GLY A 109 27.56 -21.53 6.85
C GLY A 109 26.80 -20.54 5.97
N VAL A 110 27.06 -19.24 6.12
CA VAL A 110 26.42 -18.15 5.34
C VAL A 110 27.43 -17.60 4.34
N ALA A 111 27.47 -18.17 3.13
CA ALA A 111 28.48 -17.81 2.10
C ALA A 111 27.97 -16.85 1.00
N GLY A 112 26.68 -16.53 1.00
CA GLY A 112 26.03 -15.77 -0.07
C GLY A 112 25.78 -16.61 -1.35
N PRO A 113 25.17 -16.02 -2.39
CA PRO A 113 24.64 -14.66 -2.42
C PRO A 113 23.36 -14.54 -1.56
N VAL A 114 23.19 -13.38 -0.94
CA VAL A 114 21.96 -13.00 -0.23
C VAL A 114 21.25 -11.89 -1.01
N ASP A 115 19.95 -11.70 -0.77
CA ASP A 115 19.18 -10.62 -1.39
C ASP A 115 19.54 -9.25 -0.78
N ALA A 116 19.82 -9.24 0.53
CA ALA A 116 20.24 -8.09 1.32
C ALA A 116 20.89 -8.55 2.63
N ALA A 117 21.77 -7.73 3.23
CA ALA A 117 22.33 -7.97 4.57
C ALA A 117 22.67 -6.68 5.31
N GLY A 118 22.07 -6.47 6.48
CA GLY A 118 22.41 -5.39 7.40
C GLY A 118 23.26 -5.88 8.58
N VAL A 119 23.85 -4.94 9.30
CA VAL A 119 24.57 -5.22 10.55
C VAL A 119 23.92 -4.43 11.68
N GLN A 120 23.84 -5.05 12.85
CA GLN A 120 23.53 -4.44 14.14
C GLN A 120 24.68 -4.71 15.11
N ILE A 121 25.02 -3.69 15.90
CA ILE A 121 26.12 -3.72 16.85
C ILE A 121 25.60 -3.11 18.15
N ASP A 122 25.36 -3.95 19.15
CA ASP A 122 24.97 -3.51 20.49
C ASP A 122 26.21 -3.54 21.38
N TYR A 123 26.37 -2.56 22.28
CA TYR A 123 27.54 -2.53 23.16
C TYR A 123 27.21 -2.09 24.59
N ASP A 124 28.01 -2.55 25.56
CA ASP A 124 27.75 -2.37 27.00
C ASP A 124 28.44 -1.15 27.64
N ALA A 125 28.82 -0.17 26.83
CA ALA A 125 29.44 1.09 27.26
C ALA A 125 28.52 2.29 27.01
N PRO A 126 28.76 3.47 27.61
CA PRO A 126 27.95 4.66 27.38
C PRO A 126 27.82 5.02 25.90
N PRO A 127 26.70 5.64 25.46
CA PRO A 127 26.52 6.13 24.09
C PRO A 127 27.74 6.89 23.57
N GLY A 128 28.11 6.65 22.31
CA GLY A 128 29.29 7.25 21.67
C GLY A 128 30.63 6.61 22.02
N SER A 129 30.69 5.67 22.98
CA SER A 129 31.96 5.01 23.35
C SER A 129 32.50 4.11 22.23
N VAL A 130 31.63 3.51 21.42
CA VAL A 130 32.03 2.66 20.29
C VAL A 130 31.64 3.34 18.98
N ILE A 131 32.58 3.40 18.04
CA ILE A 131 32.34 3.84 16.66
C ILE A 131 32.71 2.71 15.70
N GLY A 132 32.04 2.67 14.55
CA GLY A 132 32.20 1.61 13.56
C GLY A 132 32.37 2.12 12.14
N ARG A 133 33.02 1.30 11.31
CA ARG A 133 33.07 1.47 9.86
C ARG A 133 33.04 0.12 9.19
N LEU A 134 32.18 -0.01 8.17
CA LEU A 134 32.08 -1.19 7.35
C LEU A 134 32.24 -0.81 5.88
N THR A 135 32.96 -1.63 5.12
CA THR A 135 33.15 -1.43 3.69
C THR A 135 33.11 -2.78 3.00
N SER A 136 32.29 -2.92 1.96
CA SER A 136 32.35 -4.07 1.08
C SER A 136 33.35 -3.80 -0.03
N VAL A 137 34.40 -4.61 -0.10
CA VAL A 137 35.46 -4.47 -1.10
C VAL A 137 35.62 -5.77 -1.87
N ASP A 138 35.62 -5.70 -3.20
CA ASP A 138 35.80 -6.91 -4.00
C ASP A 138 37.25 -7.42 -3.95
N SER A 139 37.45 -8.67 -4.36
CA SER A 139 38.77 -9.32 -4.36
C SER A 139 39.83 -8.60 -5.19
N THR A 140 39.44 -7.79 -6.19
CA THR A 140 40.37 -6.98 -7.00
C THR A 140 40.63 -5.59 -6.41
N GLY A 141 39.83 -5.15 -5.43
CA GLY A 141 39.86 -3.80 -4.86
C GLY A 141 39.26 -2.72 -5.76
N ARG A 142 38.71 -3.10 -6.93
CA ARG A 142 38.13 -2.19 -7.91
C ARG A 142 36.76 -1.64 -7.49
N TYR A 143 35.99 -2.44 -6.77
CA TYR A 143 34.66 -2.09 -6.30
C TYR A 143 34.69 -1.96 -4.78
N SER A 144 34.39 -0.77 -4.29
CA SER A 144 34.29 -0.47 -2.87
C SER A 144 32.96 0.22 -2.59
N PHE A 145 32.21 -0.33 -1.64
CA PHE A 145 30.92 0.18 -1.19
C PHE A 145 31.01 0.44 0.31
N ASP A 146 31.10 1.71 0.68
CA ASP A 146 31.10 2.11 2.09
C ASP A 146 29.72 1.90 2.71
N VAL A 147 29.68 1.27 3.87
CA VAL A 147 28.46 1.02 4.63
C VAL A 147 28.49 1.92 5.86
N PRO A 148 27.75 3.04 5.86
CA PRO A 148 27.69 3.92 7.01
C PRO A 148 27.14 3.16 8.22
N ILE A 149 27.92 3.11 9.29
CA ILE A 149 27.51 2.61 10.58
C ILE A 149 26.98 3.80 11.38
N LYS A 150 25.74 3.71 11.84
CA LYS A 150 24.98 4.83 12.41
C LYS A 150 24.39 4.44 13.75
N ASP A 151 24.28 5.40 14.65
CA ASP A 151 23.40 5.26 15.81
C ASP A 151 21.94 5.43 15.34
N PRO A 152 21.09 4.38 15.41
CA PRO A 152 19.70 4.47 15.00
C PRO A 152 18.90 5.46 15.86
N ASN A 153 19.39 5.73 17.08
CA ASN A 153 18.79 6.65 18.01
C ASN A 153 19.39 8.07 18.00
N GLY A 154 20.46 8.28 17.25
CA GLY A 154 21.12 9.58 17.11
C GLY A 154 20.38 10.51 16.16
N ASP A 155 20.41 11.82 16.41
CA ASP A 155 19.87 12.82 15.47
C ASP A 155 20.65 12.85 14.15
N MET A 156 21.93 12.44 14.22
CA MET A 156 22.87 12.45 13.11
C MET A 156 22.68 11.19 12.25
N TYR A 157 22.49 11.35 10.93
CA TYR A 157 22.39 10.25 9.94
C TYR A 157 21.10 9.41 9.94
N ARG A 158 20.14 9.76 10.82
CA ARG A 158 18.86 9.07 11.02
C ARG A 158 17.92 9.18 9.82
N SER A 159 17.78 10.41 9.33
CA SER A 159 16.54 10.82 8.69
C SER A 159 16.63 10.82 7.17
N SER A 160 15.54 10.33 6.60
CA SER A 160 15.05 10.57 5.25
C SER A 160 16.04 10.79 4.10
N GLY A 161 15.86 10.00 3.05
CA GLY A 161 16.64 10.16 1.84
C GLY A 161 16.27 11.42 1.07
N SER A 162 17.24 12.00 0.39
CA SER A 162 17.01 12.87 -0.77
C SER A 162 18.22 12.78 -1.68
N TYR A 163 18.41 11.59 -2.25
CA TYR A 163 19.64 11.25 -2.94
C TYR A 163 19.43 11.11 -4.44
N PRO A 164 20.39 11.55 -5.26
CA PRO A 164 20.28 11.43 -6.70
C PRO A 164 20.31 9.95 -7.07
N TRP A 165 19.45 9.52 -7.99
CA TRP A 165 19.56 8.22 -8.64
C TRP A 165 19.64 8.40 -10.14
N ARG A 166 20.25 7.43 -10.80
CA ARG A 166 20.31 7.34 -12.26
C ARG A 166 20.36 5.88 -12.72
N ILE A 167 19.72 5.64 -13.86
CA ILE A 167 19.58 4.33 -14.48
C ILE A 167 19.86 4.40 -15.99
N ASP A 168 20.47 5.48 -16.48
CA ASP A 168 20.90 5.60 -17.87
C ASP A 168 22.12 4.72 -18.17
N GLY A 169 22.17 4.17 -19.38
CA GLY A 169 23.28 3.33 -19.84
C GLY A 169 23.60 2.19 -18.87
N SER A 170 24.87 2.12 -18.45
CA SER A 170 25.40 1.11 -17.53
C SER A 170 25.27 1.45 -16.05
N TYR A 171 24.71 2.62 -15.69
CA TYR A 171 24.52 2.98 -14.29
C TYR A 171 23.40 2.15 -13.65
N ALA A 172 23.65 1.70 -12.42
CA ALA A 172 22.66 1.12 -11.54
C ALA A 172 22.52 1.99 -10.29
N SER A 173 21.29 2.12 -9.78
CA SER A 173 21.00 2.76 -8.49
C SER A 173 20.23 1.79 -7.60
N ARG A 174 20.70 1.62 -6.37
CA ARG A 174 20.08 0.70 -5.39
C ARG A 174 19.87 1.38 -4.05
N LEU A 175 18.61 1.44 -3.64
CA LEU A 175 18.21 1.97 -2.35
C LEU A 175 18.23 0.84 -1.32
N TYR A 176 18.83 1.10 -0.17
CA TYR A 176 18.83 0.17 0.95
C TYR A 176 18.19 0.80 2.15
N LEU A 177 17.25 0.09 2.75
CA LEU A 177 16.50 0.50 3.93
C LEU A 177 16.52 -0.65 4.93
N LYS A 178 16.83 -0.36 6.19
CA LYS A 178 16.87 -1.35 7.27
C LYS A 178 15.92 -0.92 8.38
N ASN A 179 14.98 -1.80 8.72
CA ASN A 179 14.27 -1.74 9.99
C ASN A 179 15.28 -2.07 11.10
N VAL A 180 15.40 -1.19 12.09
CA VAL A 180 16.32 -1.36 13.22
C VAL A 180 15.61 -1.82 14.49
N THR A 181 14.33 -2.20 14.38
CA THR A 181 13.47 -2.55 15.51
C THR A 181 13.06 -4.02 15.48
N SER A 182 12.60 -4.50 16.64
CA SER A 182 12.05 -5.85 16.83
C SER A 182 10.61 -6.02 16.36
N ARG A 183 9.99 -4.98 15.81
CA ARG A 183 8.59 -5.00 15.33
C ARG A 183 8.53 -4.81 13.82
N SER A 184 7.46 -5.32 13.21
CA SER A 184 7.15 -4.97 11.81
C SER A 184 6.73 -3.51 11.74
N LEU A 185 7.12 -2.83 10.66
CA LEU A 185 6.78 -1.43 10.43
C LEU A 185 6.56 -1.14 8.95
N TYR A 186 6.13 0.09 8.66
CA TYR A 186 6.05 0.61 7.30
C TYR A 186 6.97 1.82 7.12
N GLY A 187 7.54 1.92 5.92
CA GLY A 187 8.27 3.09 5.45
C GLY A 187 7.67 3.64 4.17
N MET A 188 7.87 4.94 3.96
CA MET A 188 7.46 5.62 2.72
C MET A 188 8.66 5.76 1.80
N VAL A 189 8.47 5.58 0.50
CA VAL A 189 9.48 5.82 -0.53
C VAL A 189 8.81 6.55 -1.70
N LEU A 190 9.46 7.61 -2.17
CA LEU A 190 8.96 8.38 -3.31
C LEU A 190 10.12 8.76 -4.25
N LEU A 191 9.78 8.86 -5.53
CA LEU A 191 10.69 9.26 -6.60
C LEU A 191 10.30 10.66 -7.07
N ARG A 192 11.24 11.61 -7.00
CA ARG A 192 11.10 12.94 -7.63
C ARG A 192 11.96 12.99 -8.88
N PHE A 193 11.45 13.56 -9.96
CA PHE A 193 12.16 13.65 -11.24
C PHE A 193 11.70 14.89 -12.01
N ASP A 194 12.37 15.18 -13.12
CA ASP A 194 11.94 16.29 -13.97
C ASP A 194 10.54 16.00 -14.53
N GLY A 195 9.61 16.91 -14.29
CA GLY A 195 8.20 16.75 -14.66
C GLY A 195 7.28 16.13 -13.60
N GLY A 196 7.77 15.72 -12.42
CA GLY A 196 6.86 15.32 -11.33
C GLY A 196 7.44 14.46 -10.23
N GLN A 197 6.54 13.76 -9.54
CA GLN A 197 6.86 12.76 -8.53
C GLN A 197 6.03 11.49 -8.69
N TYR A 198 6.44 10.43 -8.02
CA TYR A 198 5.70 9.18 -7.92
C TYR A 198 5.90 8.59 -6.54
N THR A 199 4.82 8.38 -5.80
CA THR A 199 4.86 7.81 -4.45
C THR A 199 4.59 6.31 -4.50
N LEU A 200 5.48 5.51 -3.90
CA LEU A 200 5.27 4.07 -3.83
C LEU A 200 4.17 3.75 -2.80
N PRO A 201 3.46 2.61 -2.96
CA PRO A 201 2.72 2.03 -1.84
C PRO A 201 3.63 1.84 -0.64
N ARG A 202 3.05 1.90 0.57
CA ARG A 202 3.80 1.71 1.83
C ARG A 202 4.63 0.44 1.77
N VAL A 203 5.89 0.57 2.15
CA VAL A 203 6.85 -0.53 2.14
C VAL A 203 6.82 -1.20 3.50
N HIS A 204 6.37 -2.45 3.55
CA HIS A 204 6.38 -3.25 4.76
C HIS A 204 7.80 -3.78 5.03
N PHE A 205 8.21 -3.72 6.30
CA PHE A 205 9.44 -4.30 6.80
C PHE A 205 9.14 -5.28 7.93
N ASP A 206 9.66 -6.50 7.84
CA ASP A 206 9.73 -7.43 8.98
C ASP A 206 10.72 -6.90 10.04
N PRO A 207 10.65 -7.41 11.29
CA PRO A 207 11.64 -7.10 12.31
C PRO A 207 13.08 -7.25 11.80
N TYR A 208 13.91 -6.24 12.03
CA TYR A 208 15.32 -6.17 11.65
C TYR A 208 15.65 -6.30 10.14
N GLN A 209 14.63 -6.39 9.27
CA GLN A 209 14.81 -6.64 7.86
C GLN A 209 15.60 -5.52 7.18
N THR A 210 16.56 -5.92 6.34
CA THR A 210 17.20 -5.03 5.36
C THR A 210 16.59 -5.32 3.99
N MET A 211 16.13 -4.28 3.29
CA MET A 211 15.63 -4.37 1.94
C MET A 211 16.58 -3.67 0.97
N ALA A 212 16.82 -4.33 -0.17
CA ALA A 212 17.50 -3.77 -1.32
C ALA A 212 16.50 -3.54 -2.47
N MET A 213 16.35 -2.30 -2.91
CA MET A 213 15.50 -1.92 -4.04
C MET A 213 16.35 -1.53 -5.24
N ASP A 214 16.31 -2.34 -6.30
CA ASP A 214 16.81 -1.96 -7.62
C ASP A 214 15.85 -0.95 -8.25
N LEU A 215 16.30 0.31 -8.37
CA LEU A 215 15.45 1.39 -8.87
C LEU A 215 15.10 1.22 -10.36
N ARG A 216 15.94 0.56 -11.17
CA ARG A 216 15.61 0.28 -12.57
C ARG A 216 14.49 -0.74 -12.66
N ALA A 217 14.59 -1.83 -11.91
CA ALA A 217 13.55 -2.86 -11.85
C ALA A 217 12.24 -2.29 -11.29
N LEU A 218 12.32 -1.51 -10.21
CA LEU A 218 11.17 -0.83 -9.61
C LEU A 218 10.48 0.11 -10.60
N ILE A 219 11.22 1.00 -11.26
CA ILE A 219 10.66 1.92 -12.26
C ILE A 219 10.02 1.14 -13.41
N GLY A 220 10.63 0.02 -13.84
CA GLY A 220 10.07 -0.88 -14.83
C GLY A 220 8.70 -1.45 -14.43
N ASP A 221 8.58 -2.01 -13.22
CA ASP A 221 7.32 -2.58 -12.70
C ASP A 221 6.23 -1.51 -12.50
N ARG A 222 6.62 -0.31 -12.08
CA ARG A 222 5.67 0.77 -11.74
C ARG A 222 5.22 1.59 -12.93
N ARG A 223 5.88 1.49 -14.09
CA ARG A 223 5.66 2.36 -15.25
C ARG A 223 4.22 2.38 -15.78
N SER A 224 3.52 1.25 -15.74
CA SER A 224 2.14 1.13 -16.21
C SER A 224 1.09 1.40 -15.12
N LYS A 225 1.52 1.72 -13.89
CA LYS A 225 0.66 1.86 -12.71
C LYS A 225 0.67 3.32 -12.27
N LYS A 226 -0.49 3.88 -11.95
CA LYS A 226 -0.58 5.17 -11.28
C LYS A 226 -0.34 5.02 -9.78
N ASP A 227 0.24 6.02 -9.13
CA ASP A 227 0.19 6.12 -7.67
C ASP A 227 -1.21 6.57 -7.20
N LEU A 228 -1.43 6.67 -5.88
CA LEU A 228 -2.74 7.06 -5.33
C LEU A 228 -3.10 8.53 -5.63
N ASP A 229 -2.11 9.36 -5.93
CA ASP A 229 -2.30 10.75 -6.40
C ASP A 229 -2.56 10.83 -7.91
N GLY A 230 -2.51 9.69 -8.63
CA GLY A 230 -2.77 9.60 -10.06
C GLY A 230 -1.55 9.88 -10.96
N HIS A 231 -0.36 10.08 -10.39
CA HIS A 231 0.87 10.29 -11.13
C HIS A 231 1.38 9.00 -11.79
N SER A 232 2.09 9.14 -12.91
CA SER A 232 2.69 8.03 -13.65
C SER A 232 4.18 8.29 -13.87
N LEU A 233 4.98 7.24 -13.95
CA LEU A 233 6.40 7.34 -14.30
C LEU A 233 6.57 7.52 -15.82
N PRO A 234 7.30 8.55 -16.28
CA PRO A 234 7.59 8.74 -17.71
C PRO A 234 8.37 7.56 -18.32
N SER A 235 8.13 7.29 -19.61
CA SER A 235 8.80 6.19 -20.32
C SER A 235 10.29 6.44 -20.62
N ASN A 236 10.71 7.70 -20.69
CA ASN A 236 12.09 8.11 -20.90
C ASN A 236 12.82 8.45 -19.58
N LEU A 237 12.24 8.09 -18.44
CA LEU A 237 12.80 8.44 -17.14
C LEU A 237 14.15 7.73 -16.90
N THR A 238 15.22 8.52 -16.72
CA THR A 238 16.59 8.02 -16.55
C THR A 238 17.24 8.40 -15.22
N SER A 239 16.75 9.43 -14.55
CA SER A 239 17.36 9.96 -13.32
C SER A 239 16.36 10.77 -12.51
N GLY A 240 16.68 10.97 -11.24
CA GLY A 240 15.88 11.79 -10.34
C GLY A 240 16.47 11.81 -8.93
N LYS A 241 15.62 12.04 -7.95
CA LYS A 241 15.91 11.93 -6.51
C LYS A 241 14.99 10.87 -5.90
N VAL A 242 15.53 10.09 -4.97
CA VAL A 242 14.74 9.15 -4.18
C VAL A 242 14.76 9.64 -2.76
N LEU A 243 13.55 9.68 -2.21
CA LEU A 243 13.32 10.04 -0.84
C LEU A 243 12.69 8.85 -0.13
N TRP A 244 13.01 8.72 1.15
CA TRP A 244 12.32 7.78 2.03
C TRP A 244 12.04 8.47 3.35
N PHE A 245 11.09 7.95 4.10
CA PHE A 245 10.74 8.45 5.41
C PHE A 245 10.27 7.30 6.29
N GLU A 246 10.51 7.45 7.59
CA GLU A 246 9.94 6.58 8.60
C GLU A 246 8.46 6.97 8.84
N GLU A 247 7.59 5.99 9.04
CA GLU A 247 6.25 6.26 9.59
C GLU A 247 6.19 6.16 11.11
N GLU A 248 7.14 5.39 11.67
CA GLU A 248 7.39 5.25 13.10
C GLU A 248 8.74 5.88 13.40
N GLY A 249 8.83 6.72 14.43
CA GLY A 249 10.08 7.43 14.70
C GLY A 249 11.18 6.44 15.09
N TYR A 250 12.39 6.65 14.58
CA TYR A 250 13.61 6.00 15.06
C TYR A 250 13.67 4.52 14.71
N SER A 251 13.16 4.19 13.52
CA SER A 251 12.83 2.82 13.17
C SER A 251 13.44 2.36 11.86
N LEU A 252 13.95 3.29 11.03
CA LEU A 252 14.47 3.00 9.70
C LEU A 252 15.74 3.79 9.39
N ILE A 253 16.83 3.09 9.10
CA ILE A 253 18.02 3.71 8.50
C ILE A 253 18.10 3.37 7.02
N GLY A 254 18.75 4.24 6.24
CA GLY A 254 18.91 4.01 4.81
C GLY A 254 20.16 4.62 4.19
N ARG A 255 20.42 4.20 2.96
CA ARG A 255 21.45 4.73 2.06
C ARG A 255 21.09 4.41 0.61
N LEU A 256 21.67 5.17 -0.32
CA LEU A 256 21.58 4.90 -1.76
C LEU A 256 22.97 4.61 -2.32
N GLU A 257 23.06 3.63 -3.20
CA GLU A 257 24.25 3.40 -4.03
C GLU A 257 23.97 3.79 -5.48
N ILE A 258 24.95 4.41 -6.13
CA ILE A 258 25.01 4.54 -7.58
C ILE A 258 26.34 3.95 -8.03
N TYR A 259 26.31 3.06 -9.01
CA TYR A 259 27.53 2.44 -9.52
C TYR A 259 27.42 2.12 -11.01
N ASP A 260 28.58 1.93 -11.63
CA ASP A 260 28.73 1.47 -13.00
C ASP A 260 29.84 0.41 -13.01
N ALA A 261 29.41 -0.85 -13.11
CA ALA A 261 30.32 -2.00 -13.09
C ALA A 261 31.34 -1.95 -14.23
N SER A 262 30.95 -1.49 -15.42
CA SER A 262 31.81 -1.43 -16.60
C SER A 262 32.94 -0.40 -16.44
N ARG A 263 32.66 0.68 -15.70
CA ARG A 263 33.62 1.77 -15.43
C ARG A 263 34.37 1.60 -14.11
N GLY A 264 34.03 0.60 -13.29
CA GLY A 264 34.65 0.45 -11.97
C GLY A 264 34.29 1.61 -11.02
N MET A 265 33.11 2.19 -11.16
CA MET A 265 32.68 3.32 -10.35
C MET A 265 31.64 2.87 -9.34
N ALA A 266 31.79 3.26 -8.08
CA ALA A 266 30.78 3.10 -7.05
C ALA A 266 30.73 4.35 -6.17
N SER A 267 29.53 4.72 -5.73
CA SER A 267 29.32 5.87 -4.86
C SER A 267 28.18 5.56 -3.91
N THR A 268 28.37 5.95 -2.65
CA THR A 268 27.40 5.78 -1.58
C THR A 268 26.91 7.12 -1.09
N PHE A 269 25.60 7.24 -0.91
CA PHE A 269 24.93 8.44 -0.43
C PHE A 269 24.20 8.14 0.88
N SER A 270 24.61 8.85 1.93
CA SER A 270 24.05 8.77 3.28
C SER A 270 24.53 9.99 4.07
N CYS A 271 24.03 11.16 3.70
CA CYS A 271 24.40 12.42 4.29
C CYS A 271 23.99 12.56 5.76
N TYR A 272 24.69 13.47 6.43
CA TYR A 272 24.50 13.86 7.82
C TYR A 272 23.15 14.51 8.10
N TYR A 273 22.72 15.41 7.22
CA TYR A 273 21.47 16.17 7.32
C TYR A 273 20.62 15.85 6.09
N PRO A 274 19.31 15.57 6.24
CA PRO A 274 18.46 15.34 5.10
C PRO A 274 18.40 16.64 4.28
N CYS A 275 18.54 16.55 2.96
CA CYS A 275 18.32 17.71 2.09
C CYS A 275 16.83 18.08 1.97
N THR A 276 15.96 17.41 2.74
CA THR A 276 14.51 17.55 2.75
C THR A 276 14.01 17.64 4.17
N CYS A 277 12.94 18.40 4.36
CA CYS A 277 12.17 18.35 5.60
C CYS A 277 11.64 16.93 5.81
N ASN A 278 11.63 16.47 7.06
CA ASN A 278 10.81 15.32 7.45
C ASN A 278 9.32 15.69 7.39
N PRO A 279 8.42 14.68 7.34
CA PRO A 279 7.02 14.89 7.62
C PRO A 279 6.86 15.61 8.96
N ASP A 280 6.01 16.62 9.01
CA ASP A 280 5.87 17.48 10.18
C ASP A 280 4.40 17.59 10.60
N TRP A 281 4.15 17.29 11.87
CA TRP A 281 2.83 17.46 12.49
C TRP A 281 2.36 18.91 12.42
N ASN A 282 3.29 19.87 12.53
CA ASN A 282 3.00 21.30 12.49
C ASN A 282 3.00 21.88 11.07
N SER A 283 3.04 21.03 10.03
CA SER A 283 2.84 21.51 8.66
C SER A 283 1.53 22.30 8.57
N PRO A 284 1.49 23.49 7.93
CA PRO A 284 0.30 24.33 7.89
C PRO A 284 -0.96 23.63 7.35
N ASN A 285 -0.79 22.67 6.44
CA ASN A 285 -1.89 21.87 5.93
C ASN A 285 -2.27 20.69 6.85
N GLY A 286 -1.36 20.29 7.74
CA GLY A 286 -1.41 19.02 8.47
C GLY A 286 -1.44 17.81 7.53
N ASP A 287 -1.37 16.60 8.10
CA ASP A 287 -1.74 15.41 7.35
C ASP A 287 -3.24 15.43 7.04
N THR A 288 -3.60 15.11 5.80
CA THR A 288 -5.01 15.02 5.38
C THR A 288 -5.42 13.56 5.21
N TYR A 289 -6.65 13.24 5.59
CA TYR A 289 -7.18 11.88 5.53
C TYR A 289 -8.32 11.81 4.55
N ASN A 290 -8.17 10.96 3.52
CA ASN A 290 -9.23 10.64 2.59
C ASN A 290 -10.00 9.43 3.15
N PHE A 291 -11.22 9.71 3.57
CA PHE A 291 -12.19 8.73 4.05
C PHE A 291 -13.50 9.02 3.32
N ALA A 292 -14.19 8.00 2.81
CA ALA A 292 -15.37 8.25 1.98
C ALA A 292 -16.42 9.05 2.76
N SER A 293 -17.06 10.02 2.11
CA SER A 293 -17.99 10.97 2.76
C SER A 293 -19.29 10.34 3.25
N SER A 294 -19.66 9.17 2.70
CA SER A 294 -20.76 8.34 3.20
C SER A 294 -20.65 6.90 2.67
N TYR A 295 -21.30 5.97 3.35
CA TYR A 295 -21.47 4.59 2.91
C TYR A 295 -22.95 4.21 2.93
N THR A 296 -23.41 3.52 1.88
CA THR A 296 -24.74 2.90 1.84
C THR A 296 -24.58 1.39 1.82
N ILE A 297 -25.19 0.72 2.81
CA ILE A 297 -25.09 -0.72 3.00
C ILE A 297 -26.51 -1.31 2.93
N PRO A 298 -26.78 -2.30 2.08
CA PRO A 298 -28.06 -3.02 2.15
C PRO A 298 -28.19 -3.73 3.50
N LEU A 299 -29.39 -3.77 4.08
CA LEU A 299 -29.62 -4.55 5.31
C LEU A 299 -29.27 -6.04 5.09
N GLY A 300 -28.43 -6.58 5.98
CA GLY A 300 -27.83 -7.91 5.88
C GLY A 300 -26.66 -8.01 4.88
N GLY A 301 -26.33 -6.90 4.20
CA GLY A 301 -25.19 -6.79 3.30
C GLY A 301 -23.92 -6.32 4.03
N ALA A 302 -22.81 -6.38 3.30
CA ALA A 302 -21.52 -5.90 3.77
C ALA A 302 -20.79 -5.09 2.69
N THR A 303 -19.95 -4.17 3.12
CA THR A 303 -19.03 -3.41 2.25
C THR A 303 -17.66 -3.27 2.91
N THR A 304 -16.63 -3.02 2.12
CA THR A 304 -15.27 -2.77 2.62
C THR A 304 -14.97 -1.28 2.55
N ILE A 305 -14.35 -0.76 3.60
CA ILE A 305 -13.91 0.63 3.69
C ILE A 305 -12.40 0.72 3.59
N GLY A 306 -11.93 1.91 3.22
CA GLY A 306 -10.51 2.22 3.14
C GLY A 306 -10.24 3.60 3.73
N THR A 307 -9.03 3.77 4.23
CA THR A 307 -8.50 5.06 4.68
C THR A 307 -7.19 5.31 3.96
N ASP A 308 -7.09 6.46 3.31
CA ASP A 308 -5.83 6.94 2.77
C ASP A 308 -5.38 8.20 3.53
N GLN A 309 -4.08 8.39 3.65
CA GLN A 309 -3.45 9.53 4.32
C GLN A 309 -2.49 10.21 3.35
N THR A 310 -2.57 11.53 3.25
CA THR A 310 -1.63 12.37 2.52
C THR A 310 -0.74 13.08 3.53
N ARG A 311 0.58 12.99 3.35
CA ARG A 311 1.55 13.65 4.23
C ARG A 311 2.18 14.86 3.59
N TYR A 312 2.57 15.79 4.45
CA TYR A 312 3.29 16.99 4.08
C TYR A 312 4.57 17.14 4.90
N ASP A 313 5.60 17.72 4.27
CA ASP A 313 6.83 18.06 4.97
C ASP A 313 6.74 19.44 5.68
N CYS A 314 7.77 19.81 6.45
CA CYS A 314 7.84 21.09 7.15
C CYS A 314 7.83 22.34 6.24
N ASN A 315 7.99 22.18 4.93
CA ASN A 315 7.82 23.24 3.94
C ASN A 315 6.46 23.16 3.21
N ASN A 316 5.52 22.38 3.75
CA ASN A 316 4.20 22.14 3.18
C ASN A 316 4.22 21.45 1.80
N SER A 317 5.30 20.71 1.48
CA SER A 317 5.41 19.93 0.26
C SER A 317 4.68 18.60 0.41
N ASN A 318 3.80 18.27 -0.55
CA ASN A 318 3.11 16.99 -0.59
C ASN A 318 4.10 15.82 -0.79
N LEU A 319 4.14 14.90 0.17
CA LEU A 319 4.95 13.67 0.15
C LEU A 319 4.20 12.47 -0.47
N GLY A 320 2.93 12.66 -0.79
CA GLY A 320 2.04 11.75 -1.49
C GLY A 320 0.97 11.14 -0.58
N THR A 321 -0.01 10.53 -1.23
CA THR A 321 -1.06 9.74 -0.58
C THR A 321 -0.69 8.27 -0.49
N PHE A 322 -0.96 7.65 0.65
CA PHE A 322 -0.74 6.23 0.89
C PHE A 322 -1.90 5.59 1.65
N ASN A 323 -2.13 4.31 1.41
CA ASN A 323 -3.21 3.56 2.03
C ASN A 323 -2.84 3.12 3.44
N VAL A 324 -3.62 3.56 4.43
CA VAL A 324 -3.44 3.22 5.85
C VAL A 324 -4.52 2.30 6.37
N THR A 325 -5.29 1.67 5.49
CA THR A 325 -6.45 0.83 5.85
C THR A 325 -6.07 -0.30 6.80
N SER A 326 -4.95 -1.00 6.52
CA SER A 326 -4.50 -2.15 7.32
C SER A 326 -3.93 -1.77 8.70
N SER A 327 -3.47 -0.52 8.86
CA SER A 327 -2.96 0.00 10.13
C SER A 327 -3.97 0.87 10.88
N SER A 328 -5.19 1.02 10.34
CA SER A 328 -6.29 1.75 10.97
C SER A 328 -7.14 0.83 11.82
N THR A 329 -7.65 1.33 12.94
CA THR A 329 -8.70 0.66 13.71
C THR A 329 -10.04 1.30 13.41
N TYR A 330 -11.06 0.51 13.08
CA TYR A 330 -12.37 1.02 12.71
C TYR A 330 -13.40 0.77 13.81
N SER A 331 -14.31 1.72 14.01
CA SER A 331 -15.38 1.64 15.01
C SER A 331 -16.69 2.20 14.46
N SER A 332 -17.80 1.76 15.06
CA SER A 332 -19.16 2.23 14.75
C SER A 332 -19.75 2.91 15.97
N GLY A 333 -20.43 4.04 15.77
CA GLY A 333 -21.17 4.74 16.81
C GLY A 333 -22.37 3.94 17.31
N ASN A 334 -22.88 2.98 16.54
CA ASN A 334 -23.98 2.10 16.91
C ASN A 334 -23.88 0.76 16.16
N SER A 335 -23.31 -0.24 16.85
CA SER A 335 -23.12 -1.59 16.31
C SER A 335 -24.42 -2.35 16.02
N SER A 336 -25.55 -1.93 16.62
CA SER A 336 -26.87 -2.49 16.31
C SER A 336 -27.38 -2.08 14.93
N ILE A 337 -26.86 -0.98 14.35
CA ILE A 337 -27.19 -0.54 12.98
C ILE A 337 -26.10 -1.02 12.02
N VAL A 338 -24.84 -0.68 12.27
CA VAL A 338 -23.69 -1.15 11.47
C VAL A 338 -22.63 -1.72 12.39
N SER A 339 -22.30 -3.00 12.21
CA SER A 339 -21.14 -3.61 12.88
C SER A 339 -19.88 -3.53 12.02
N VAL A 340 -18.72 -3.52 12.67
CA VAL A 340 -17.41 -3.35 12.04
C VAL A 340 -16.52 -4.53 12.44
N SER A 341 -15.85 -5.14 11.46
CA SER A 341 -14.83 -6.16 11.68
C SER A 341 -13.66 -5.91 10.73
N GLY A 342 -12.50 -5.52 11.27
CA GLY A 342 -11.41 -4.98 10.45
C GLY A 342 -11.89 -3.80 9.61
N SER A 343 -11.70 -3.85 8.29
CA SER A 343 -12.21 -2.85 7.34
C SER A 343 -13.56 -3.22 6.72
N GLN A 344 -14.26 -4.23 7.23
CA GLN A 344 -15.59 -4.62 6.73
C GLN A 344 -16.70 -4.04 7.60
N LEU A 345 -17.68 -3.39 6.96
CA LEU A 345 -18.92 -2.94 7.55
C LEU A 345 -20.05 -3.92 7.22
N THR A 346 -20.89 -4.25 8.19
CA THR A 346 -22.09 -5.11 8.00
C THR A 346 -23.34 -4.39 8.51
N GLY A 347 -24.36 -4.28 7.65
CA GLY A 347 -25.63 -3.64 7.99
C GLY A 347 -26.56 -4.58 8.76
N ASN A 348 -26.83 -4.27 10.02
CA ASN A 348 -27.60 -5.10 10.96
C ASN A 348 -29.05 -4.65 11.12
N ALA A 349 -29.31 -3.34 11.06
CA ALA A 349 -30.65 -2.76 11.17
C ALA A 349 -30.73 -1.48 10.34
N ILE A 350 -31.93 -1.16 9.84
CA ILE A 350 -32.19 0.08 9.09
C ILE A 350 -31.89 1.30 9.98
N GLY A 351 -31.22 2.30 9.41
CA GLY A 351 -30.87 3.54 10.08
C GLY A 351 -29.50 4.04 9.68
N SER A 352 -28.99 5.04 10.38
CA SER A 352 -27.67 5.60 10.15
C SER A 352 -26.83 5.63 11.42
N THR A 353 -25.51 5.52 11.25
CA THR A 353 -24.55 5.65 12.33
C THR A 353 -23.23 6.22 11.83
N SER A 354 -22.40 6.74 12.73
CA SER A 354 -21.06 7.18 12.39
C SER A 354 -20.10 5.99 12.32
N ILE A 355 -19.20 6.02 11.36
CA ILE A 355 -18.04 5.12 11.27
C ILE A 355 -16.79 5.97 11.43
N THR A 356 -15.92 5.58 12.34
CA THR A 356 -14.67 6.29 12.63
C THR A 356 -13.49 5.35 12.37
N ALA A 357 -12.53 5.82 11.59
CA ALA A 357 -11.21 5.21 11.49
C ALA A 357 -10.26 5.94 12.43
N THR A 358 -9.57 5.20 13.29
CA THR A 358 -8.50 5.70 14.16
C THR A 358 -7.17 5.33 13.53
N THR A 359 -6.38 6.35 13.21
CA THR A 359 -5.03 6.23 12.67
C THR A 359 -4.03 6.83 13.64
N SER A 360 -2.89 6.18 13.80
CA SER A 360 -1.76 6.70 14.58
C SER A 360 -0.59 6.95 13.63
N THR A 361 0.05 8.10 13.76
CA THR A 361 1.26 8.44 13.04
C THR A 361 2.27 8.98 14.03
N GLU A 362 3.52 8.52 13.95
CA GLU A 362 4.59 9.09 14.74
C GLU A 362 5.40 10.08 13.90
N TYR A 363 5.80 11.16 14.54
CA TYR A 363 6.64 12.18 13.95
C TYR A 363 7.99 12.18 14.67
N PRO A 364 9.11 11.99 13.94
CA PRO A 364 10.43 12.24 14.51
C PRO A 364 10.51 13.69 14.97
N ASN A 365 10.76 13.92 16.27
CA ASN A 365 10.84 15.26 16.85
C ASN A 365 12.18 15.47 17.58
N PRO A 366 13.33 15.32 16.91
CA PRO A 366 14.63 15.47 17.56
C PRO A 366 14.81 16.88 18.14
N PRO A 367 15.40 17.03 19.35
CA PRO A 367 16.03 15.99 20.18
C PRO A 367 15.05 15.23 21.10
N ASN A 368 13.74 15.51 21.00
CA ASN A 368 12.71 14.91 21.84
C ASN A 368 12.29 13.52 21.36
N CYS A 369 11.55 12.79 22.19
CA CYS A 369 10.92 11.52 21.78
C CYS A 369 9.95 11.74 20.60
N PRO A 370 9.69 10.71 19.77
CA PRO A 370 8.72 10.84 18.69
C PRO A 370 7.37 11.25 19.26
N VAL A 371 6.67 12.13 18.55
CA VAL A 371 5.34 12.55 18.94
C VAL A 371 4.34 11.67 18.20
N ALA A 372 3.60 10.87 18.94
CA ALA A 372 2.47 10.14 18.40
C ALA A 372 1.29 11.09 18.23
N ALA A 373 0.69 11.07 17.06
CA ALA A 373 -0.46 11.87 16.74
C ALA A 373 -1.56 10.98 16.20
N GLN A 374 -2.75 11.13 16.76
CA GLN A 374 -3.92 10.34 16.42
C GLN A 374 -4.89 11.18 15.60
N ALA A 375 -5.32 10.64 14.46
CA ALA A 375 -6.44 11.19 13.71
C ALA A 375 -7.62 10.23 13.76
N ASN A 376 -8.82 10.81 13.74
CA ASN A 376 -10.08 10.05 13.79
C ASN A 376 -10.99 10.46 12.62
N PRO A 377 -10.55 10.33 11.34
CA PRO A 377 -11.44 10.59 10.21
C PRO A 377 -12.68 9.69 10.31
N GLY A 378 -13.85 10.29 10.06
CA GLY A 378 -15.12 9.60 10.19
C GLY A 378 -16.12 10.02 9.12
N SER A 379 -17.15 9.21 9.00
CA SER A 379 -18.20 9.34 8.00
C SER A 379 -19.50 8.76 8.51
N ASN A 380 -20.60 8.96 7.78
CA ASN A 380 -21.87 8.33 8.07
C ASN A 380 -22.03 7.06 7.22
N ALA A 381 -22.45 5.97 7.86
CA ALA A 381 -22.95 4.79 7.18
C ALA A 381 -24.46 4.70 7.37
N THR A 382 -25.17 4.47 6.27
CA THR A 382 -26.63 4.28 6.24
C THR A 382 -26.93 2.85 5.80
N VAL A 383 -27.75 2.17 6.58
CA VAL A 383 -28.34 0.89 6.22
C VAL A 383 -29.73 1.14 5.66
N ALA A 384 -29.89 0.81 4.39
CA ALA A 384 -31.16 0.96 3.68
C ALA A 384 -31.83 -0.41 3.52
N ALA A 385 -33.17 -0.41 3.47
CA ALA A 385 -33.90 -1.58 2.98
C ALA A 385 -33.53 -1.83 1.52
N TYR A 386 -33.78 -3.03 1.00
CA TYR A 386 -33.67 -3.29 -0.44
C TYR A 386 -34.91 -3.91 -1.05
N ALA A 387 -35.05 -3.69 -2.37
CA ALA A 387 -35.99 -4.38 -3.24
C ALA A 387 -35.24 -5.08 -4.39
N GLN A 388 -35.75 -6.23 -4.82
CA GLN A 388 -35.20 -7.02 -5.93
C GLN A 388 -36.31 -7.78 -6.67
N ILE A 389 -36.13 -8.05 -7.97
CA ILE A 389 -37.01 -8.95 -8.70
C ILE A 389 -36.62 -10.40 -8.38
N THR A 390 -37.58 -11.19 -7.92
CA THR A 390 -37.39 -12.61 -7.59
C THR A 390 -37.94 -13.56 -8.64
N SER A 391 -38.91 -13.14 -9.44
CA SER A 391 -39.35 -13.89 -10.61
C SER A 391 -40.14 -13.03 -11.60
N THR A 392 -40.12 -13.45 -12.87
CA THR A 392 -40.94 -12.89 -13.94
C THR A 392 -41.60 -14.07 -14.66
N ALA A 393 -42.92 -14.05 -14.79
CA ALA A 393 -43.69 -15.09 -15.45
C ALA A 393 -44.63 -14.47 -16.48
N VAL A 394 -45.01 -15.22 -17.52
CA VAL A 394 -45.96 -14.77 -18.54
C VAL A 394 -47.04 -15.83 -18.78
N ASN A 395 -48.30 -15.41 -18.81
CA ASN A 395 -49.44 -16.29 -19.01
C ASN A 395 -50.56 -15.62 -19.84
N PRO A 396 -51.04 -16.23 -20.94
CA PRO A 396 -50.47 -17.42 -21.59
C PRO A 396 -49.06 -17.18 -22.15
N THR A 397 -48.29 -18.25 -22.33
CA THR A 397 -46.94 -18.19 -22.93
C THR A 397 -46.97 -18.01 -24.44
N THR A 398 -48.15 -18.03 -25.06
CA THR A 398 -48.35 -17.79 -26.49
C THR A 398 -49.48 -16.79 -26.71
N ILE A 399 -49.26 -15.79 -27.57
CA ILE A 399 -50.28 -14.84 -28.02
C ILE A 399 -50.30 -14.74 -29.54
N ASN A 400 -51.43 -14.32 -30.11
CA ASN A 400 -51.60 -14.10 -31.54
C ASN A 400 -52.03 -12.65 -31.83
N HIS A 401 -51.75 -12.16 -33.04
CA HIS A 401 -52.17 -10.84 -33.48
C HIS A 401 -53.70 -10.68 -33.61
N SER A 402 -54.41 -11.72 -34.09
CA SER A 402 -55.82 -11.64 -34.48
C SER A 402 -56.73 -12.71 -33.84
N THR A 403 -56.18 -13.83 -33.38
CA THR A 403 -56.96 -14.91 -32.74
C THR A 403 -56.71 -14.98 -31.22
N LEU A 404 -57.71 -15.38 -30.44
CA LEU A 404 -57.51 -15.55 -29.00
C LEU A 404 -56.51 -16.70 -28.70
N PRO A 405 -55.61 -16.56 -27.72
CA PRO A 405 -55.39 -15.38 -26.89
C PRO A 405 -54.60 -14.27 -27.62
N THR A 406 -55.11 -13.04 -27.62
CA THR A 406 -54.46 -11.87 -28.24
C THR A 406 -53.55 -11.08 -27.29
N GLN A 407 -53.57 -11.45 -26.01
CA GLN A 407 -52.84 -10.78 -24.93
C GLN A 407 -52.36 -11.81 -23.91
N ALA A 408 -51.28 -11.47 -23.22
CA ALA A 408 -50.78 -12.20 -22.05
C ALA A 408 -50.52 -11.25 -20.90
N THR A 409 -50.53 -11.79 -19.70
CA THR A 409 -50.17 -11.10 -18.47
C THR A 409 -48.76 -11.49 -18.08
N VAL A 410 -47.88 -10.50 -17.98
CA VAL A 410 -46.56 -10.63 -17.37
C VAL A 410 -46.72 -10.35 -15.88
N THR A 411 -46.38 -11.31 -15.03
CA THR A 411 -46.37 -11.16 -13.57
C THR A 411 -44.93 -11.05 -13.09
N VAL A 412 -44.60 -9.93 -12.45
CA VAL A 412 -43.29 -9.68 -11.83
C VAL A 412 -43.45 -9.78 -10.31
N GLN A 413 -42.68 -10.65 -9.66
CA GLN A 413 -42.56 -10.70 -8.21
C GLN A 413 -41.38 -9.83 -7.77
N ILE A 414 -41.68 -8.85 -6.93
CA ILE A 414 -40.69 -7.98 -6.31
C ILE A 414 -40.61 -8.35 -4.84
N TYR A 415 -39.48 -8.90 -4.42
CA TYR A 415 -39.20 -9.03 -3.00
C TYR A 415 -38.73 -7.69 -2.47
N HIS A 416 -39.22 -7.32 -1.30
CA HIS A 416 -38.72 -6.19 -0.54
C HIS A 416 -38.46 -6.63 0.90
N GLN A 417 -37.48 -5.99 1.52
CA GLN A 417 -37.22 -6.15 2.95
C GLN A 417 -38.28 -5.45 3.81
N ASP A 418 -38.10 -5.52 5.13
CA ASP A 418 -38.94 -4.78 6.06
C ASP A 418 -38.84 -3.27 5.76
N THR A 419 -39.97 -2.71 5.39
CA THR A 419 -40.17 -1.31 5.02
C THR A 419 -41.19 -0.64 5.95
N THR A 420 -41.55 -1.29 7.07
CA THR A 420 -42.56 -0.80 8.02
C THR A 420 -42.18 0.54 8.67
N SER A 421 -40.90 0.83 8.81
CA SER A 421 -40.38 2.07 9.36
C SER A 421 -40.17 3.18 8.33
N LEU A 422 -40.32 2.89 7.03
CA LEU A 422 -40.07 3.87 5.97
C LEU A 422 -41.34 4.69 5.68
N ALA A 423 -41.19 6.01 5.67
CA ALA A 423 -42.29 6.92 5.34
C ALA A 423 -42.61 6.93 3.84
N SER A 424 -41.63 6.57 3.00
CA SER A 424 -41.75 6.43 1.56
C SER A 424 -40.79 5.33 1.08
N ALA A 425 -41.26 4.42 0.24
CA ALA A 425 -40.44 3.36 -0.33
C ALA A 425 -41.02 2.93 -1.68
N THR A 426 -40.80 3.74 -2.72
CA THR A 426 -41.35 3.46 -4.06
C THR A 426 -40.23 2.97 -4.98
N VAL A 427 -40.54 2.04 -5.88
CA VAL A 427 -39.65 1.65 -6.99
C VAL A 427 -40.37 1.77 -8.33
N SER A 428 -39.63 2.13 -9.38
CA SER A 428 -40.15 2.13 -10.75
C SER A 428 -39.86 0.78 -11.40
N LEU A 429 -40.91 -0.01 -11.64
CA LEU A 429 -40.84 -1.27 -12.37
C LEU A 429 -41.00 -1.00 -13.87
N GLN A 430 -39.99 -1.36 -14.64
CA GLN A 430 -40.00 -1.30 -16.10
C GLN A 430 -40.05 -2.70 -16.68
N VAL A 431 -40.95 -2.93 -17.64
CA VAL A 431 -41.09 -4.19 -18.36
C VAL A 431 -41.02 -3.91 -19.87
N GLY A 432 -40.11 -4.60 -20.54
CA GLY A 432 -39.86 -4.41 -21.97
C GLY A 432 -39.34 -5.66 -22.66
N THR A 433 -38.97 -5.51 -23.93
CA THR A 433 -38.34 -6.58 -24.71
C THR A 433 -36.83 -6.54 -24.50
N GLY A 434 -36.26 -7.60 -23.93
CA GLY A 434 -34.82 -7.79 -23.82
C GLY A 434 -34.22 -8.30 -25.13
N SER A 435 -34.87 -9.27 -25.78
CA SER A 435 -34.48 -9.77 -27.11
C SER A 435 -35.65 -10.43 -27.84
N SER A 436 -35.52 -10.65 -29.15
CA SER A 436 -36.50 -11.38 -29.96
C SER A 436 -35.84 -12.23 -31.07
N SER A 437 -36.53 -13.30 -31.47
CA SER A 437 -36.13 -14.22 -32.54
C SER A 437 -37.33 -14.57 -33.42
N PRO A 438 -37.37 -14.16 -34.71
CA PRO A 438 -36.38 -13.29 -35.38
C PRO A 438 -36.24 -11.92 -34.72
N SER A 439 -35.11 -11.25 -34.93
CA SER A 439 -34.87 -9.90 -34.40
C SER A 439 -35.91 -8.91 -34.93
N GLY A 440 -36.43 -8.04 -34.06
CA GLY A 440 -37.36 -6.97 -34.45
C GLY A 440 -38.84 -7.30 -34.31
N ILE A 441 -39.19 -8.42 -33.64
CA ILE A 441 -40.57 -8.64 -33.18
C ILE A 441 -40.89 -7.57 -32.13
N ASN A 442 -41.92 -6.78 -32.38
CA ASN A 442 -42.44 -5.77 -31.47
C ASN A 442 -43.71 -6.30 -30.78
N VAL A 443 -43.85 -6.00 -29.50
CA VAL A 443 -45.05 -6.21 -28.68
C VAL A 443 -45.30 -4.94 -27.87
N THR A 444 -46.56 -4.71 -27.51
CA THR A 444 -46.95 -3.55 -26.69
C THR A 444 -47.06 -3.97 -25.22
N TYR A 445 -46.48 -3.17 -24.33
CA TYR A 445 -46.55 -3.34 -22.87
C TYR A 445 -47.44 -2.26 -22.26
N ASP A 446 -48.48 -2.65 -21.51
CA ASP A 446 -49.42 -1.73 -20.87
C ASP A 446 -49.69 -2.10 -19.40
N PRO A 447 -49.25 -1.27 -18.43
CA PRO A 447 -48.27 -0.19 -18.60
C PRO A 447 -46.84 -0.75 -18.74
N ALA A 448 -46.00 -0.13 -19.58
CA ALA A 448 -44.58 -0.51 -19.69
C ALA A 448 -43.75 -0.13 -18.44
N THR A 449 -44.17 0.93 -17.75
CA THR A 449 -43.56 1.43 -16.51
C THR A 449 -44.63 1.62 -15.46
N GLN A 450 -44.40 1.15 -14.24
CA GLN A 450 -45.31 1.33 -13.12
C GLN A 450 -44.55 1.63 -11.82
N GLU A 451 -45.08 2.55 -11.03
CA GLU A 451 -44.59 2.78 -9.67
C GLU A 451 -45.16 1.72 -8.72
N VAL A 452 -44.30 1.21 -7.84
CA VAL A 452 -44.61 0.19 -6.85
C VAL A 452 -44.32 0.77 -5.48
N ASP A 453 -45.37 1.13 -4.76
CA ASP A 453 -45.28 1.57 -3.37
C ASP A 453 -45.07 0.34 -2.46
N LEU A 454 -43.97 0.38 -1.71
CA LEU A 454 -43.55 -0.61 -0.74
C LEU A 454 -43.54 -0.04 0.68
N ALA A 455 -43.97 1.21 0.90
CA ALA A 455 -43.90 1.85 2.22
C ALA A 455 -44.80 1.14 3.25
N GLY A 456 -44.32 1.03 4.50
CA GLY A 456 -45.11 0.49 5.59
C GLY A 456 -45.34 -1.04 5.55
N LEU A 457 -44.68 -1.76 4.64
CA LEU A 457 -44.91 -3.19 4.43
C LEU A 457 -43.90 -4.07 5.21
N PRO A 458 -44.33 -5.20 5.81
CA PRO A 458 -43.42 -6.22 6.34
C PRO A 458 -42.69 -6.95 5.20
N PRO A 459 -41.53 -7.59 5.45
CA PRO A 459 -40.74 -8.22 4.39
C PRO A 459 -41.56 -9.27 3.63
N GLY A 460 -41.54 -9.19 2.29
CA GLY A 460 -42.43 -10.01 1.48
C GLY A 460 -42.27 -9.80 -0.01
N ASN A 461 -43.15 -10.45 -0.78
CA ASN A 461 -43.24 -10.25 -2.22
C ASN A 461 -44.47 -9.41 -2.56
N VAL A 462 -44.28 -8.41 -3.41
CA VAL A 462 -45.35 -7.68 -4.08
C VAL A 462 -45.41 -8.14 -5.53
N SER A 463 -46.62 -8.51 -5.96
CA SER A 463 -46.89 -8.96 -7.31
C SER A 463 -47.42 -7.81 -8.15
N LYS A 464 -46.79 -7.56 -9.30
CA LYS A 464 -47.25 -6.57 -10.28
C LYS A 464 -47.44 -7.19 -11.64
N THR A 465 -48.41 -6.69 -12.38
CA THR A 465 -48.81 -7.25 -13.67
C THR A 465 -48.70 -6.22 -14.77
N VAL A 466 -48.19 -6.64 -15.94
CA VAL A 466 -48.15 -5.86 -17.17
C VAL A 466 -48.83 -6.66 -18.28
N THR A 467 -49.70 -6.01 -19.05
CA THR A 467 -50.31 -6.66 -20.21
C THR A 467 -49.37 -6.56 -21.39
N VAL A 468 -49.08 -7.69 -22.04
CA VAL A 468 -48.34 -7.76 -23.30
C VAL A 468 -49.27 -8.17 -24.43
N SER A 469 -49.27 -7.42 -25.53
CA SER A 469 -50.22 -7.62 -26.64
C SER A 469 -49.63 -7.21 -27.99
N SER A 470 -50.44 -7.29 -29.04
CA SER A 470 -50.17 -6.70 -30.36
C SER A 470 -48.84 -7.14 -30.99
N PRO A 471 -48.56 -8.45 -31.13
CA PRO A 471 -47.33 -8.91 -31.74
C PRO A 471 -47.24 -8.53 -33.22
N SER A 472 -46.11 -7.97 -33.66
CA SER A 472 -45.90 -7.55 -35.05
C SER A 472 -45.52 -8.69 -36.00
N ALA A 473 -45.02 -9.81 -35.47
CA ALA A 473 -44.56 -10.98 -36.23
C ALA A 473 -44.56 -12.24 -35.36
N ALA A 474 -44.50 -13.41 -35.99
CA ALA A 474 -44.37 -14.69 -35.31
C ALA A 474 -42.93 -14.96 -34.84
N GLY A 475 -42.77 -15.56 -33.66
CA GLY A 475 -41.47 -15.96 -33.12
C GLY A 475 -41.45 -15.99 -31.59
N THR A 476 -40.29 -15.73 -31.01
CA THR A 476 -40.07 -15.73 -29.56
C THR A 476 -39.56 -14.37 -29.09
N VAL A 477 -40.13 -13.86 -28.00
CA VAL A 477 -39.75 -12.61 -27.35
C VAL A 477 -39.31 -12.91 -25.92
N THR A 478 -38.08 -12.54 -25.57
CA THR A 478 -37.62 -12.52 -24.18
C THR A 478 -38.05 -11.19 -23.56
N ILE A 479 -39.01 -11.27 -22.64
CA ILE A 479 -39.45 -10.16 -21.82
C ILE A 479 -38.42 -9.96 -20.70
N GLN A 480 -38.05 -8.72 -20.45
CA GLN A 480 -37.15 -8.33 -19.38
C GLN A 480 -37.84 -7.32 -18.46
N ALA A 481 -37.75 -7.57 -17.16
CA ALA A 481 -38.19 -6.69 -16.09
C ALA A 481 -36.96 -6.14 -15.34
N SER A 482 -37.01 -4.86 -14.99
CA SER A 482 -35.97 -4.18 -14.20
C SER A 482 -36.60 -3.21 -13.21
N LEU A 483 -35.93 -2.98 -12.09
CA LEU A 483 -36.27 -1.93 -11.14
C LEU A 483 -35.33 -0.75 -11.33
N ALA A 484 -35.86 0.47 -11.20
CA ALA A 484 -35.08 1.70 -11.13
C ALA A 484 -35.48 2.51 -9.90
N SER A 485 -34.51 3.21 -9.30
CA SER A 485 -34.79 4.13 -8.20
C SER A 485 -35.66 5.25 -8.75
N PRO A 486 -36.79 5.60 -8.08
CA PRO A 486 -37.63 6.67 -8.58
C PRO A 486 -36.82 7.98 -8.58
N GLN A 487 -37.07 8.85 -9.55
CA GLN A 487 -36.46 10.19 -9.62
C GLN A 487 -36.77 11.07 -8.39
N SER A 488 -37.68 10.64 -7.51
CA SER A 488 -38.23 11.41 -6.40
C SER A 488 -37.96 10.83 -5.00
N ASP A 489 -37.07 9.85 -4.82
CA ASP A 489 -36.61 9.45 -3.48
C ASP A 489 -35.46 10.37 -3.03
N PRO A 490 -35.71 11.38 -2.17
CA PRO A 490 -34.68 12.34 -1.78
C PRO A 490 -33.76 11.77 -0.68
N ALA A 491 -34.06 10.59 -0.13
CA ALA A 491 -33.45 10.07 1.09
C ALA A 491 -32.70 8.75 0.90
N GLY A 492 -32.87 8.05 -0.23
CA GLY A 492 -32.13 6.80 -0.52
C GLY A 492 -32.45 5.68 0.48
N GLU A 493 -33.69 5.66 0.98
CA GLU A 493 -34.15 4.74 2.04
C GLU A 493 -34.35 3.30 1.53
N LEU A 494 -34.48 3.15 0.20
CA LEU A 494 -34.63 1.86 -0.46
C LEU A 494 -33.59 1.70 -1.58
N THR A 495 -32.75 0.67 -1.46
CA THR A 495 -31.75 0.30 -2.46
C THR A 495 -32.29 -0.78 -3.41
N ILE A 496 -31.84 -0.76 -4.66
CA ILE A 496 -32.20 -1.79 -5.63
C ILE A 496 -31.04 -2.76 -5.74
N LYS A 497 -31.37 -4.04 -5.57
CA LYS A 497 -30.43 -5.13 -5.79
C LYS A 497 -30.72 -5.80 -7.12
N ASP A 498 -29.67 -6.20 -7.83
CA ASP A 498 -29.80 -6.94 -9.07
C ASP A 498 -30.68 -8.19 -8.87
N PRO A 499 -31.47 -8.59 -9.90
CA PRO A 499 -32.28 -9.80 -9.83
C PRO A 499 -31.39 -11.01 -9.47
N SER A 500 -31.83 -11.78 -8.48
CA SER A 500 -31.14 -13.00 -8.07
C SER A 500 -32.10 -14.18 -8.09
N PRO A 501 -31.87 -15.19 -8.95
CA PRO A 501 -30.82 -15.28 -9.98
C PRO A 501 -30.98 -14.23 -11.10
N VAL A 502 -29.96 -13.96 -11.91
CA VAL A 502 -30.00 -12.98 -13.02
C VAL A 502 -31.19 -13.22 -13.98
N THR A 503 -31.62 -14.48 -14.11
CA THR A 503 -32.79 -14.89 -14.90
C THR A 503 -34.14 -14.56 -14.28
N ALA A 504 -34.19 -14.15 -13.00
CA ALA A 504 -35.42 -13.78 -12.30
C ALA A 504 -36.13 -12.58 -12.94
N GLY A 505 -35.38 -11.71 -13.63
CA GLY A 505 -35.92 -10.60 -14.40
C GLY A 505 -36.39 -10.96 -15.81
N GLN A 506 -36.45 -12.24 -16.20
CA GLN A 506 -36.76 -12.62 -17.59
C GLN A 506 -37.92 -13.62 -17.70
N ALA A 507 -38.72 -13.49 -18.77
CA ALA A 507 -39.75 -14.45 -19.16
C ALA A 507 -39.77 -14.62 -20.69
N THR A 508 -40.27 -15.77 -21.18
CA THR A 508 -40.32 -16.05 -22.62
C THR A 508 -41.77 -16.07 -23.11
N LEU A 509 -42.06 -15.27 -24.13
CA LEU A 509 -43.35 -15.18 -24.81
C LEU A 509 -43.21 -15.66 -26.26
N THR A 510 -44.10 -16.53 -26.71
CA THR A 510 -44.23 -16.93 -28.11
C THR A 510 -45.30 -16.08 -28.78
N THR A 511 -45.02 -15.56 -29.97
CA THR A 511 -45.95 -14.76 -30.76
C THR A 511 -46.29 -15.47 -32.06
N THR A 512 -47.53 -15.30 -32.53
CA THR A 512 -48.02 -15.87 -33.80
C THR A 512 -48.80 -14.83 -34.59
N THR A 513 -48.71 -14.89 -35.92
CA THR A 513 -49.45 -14.03 -36.86
C THR A 513 -50.14 -14.95 -37.83
N ASN A 514 -51.38 -15.34 -37.52
CA ASN A 514 -52.20 -16.11 -38.46
C ASN A 514 -52.71 -15.21 -39.58
#